data_AF-A0A1N7LLE3-F1
#
_entry.id   AF-A0A1N7LLE3-F1
#
_cell.length_a   1.000
_cell.length_b   1.000
_cell.length_c   1.000
_cell.angle_alpha   90.00
_cell.angle_beta   90.00
_cell.angle_gamma   90.00
#
_symmetry.space_group_name_H-M   'P 1'
#
loop_
_entity.id
_entity.type
_entity.pdbx_description
1 polymer ?
#
loop_
_entity_poly.entity_id
_entity_poly.type
_entity_poly.pdbx_seq_one_letter_code
_entity_poly.pdbx_strand_id
1 'polypeptide(L)'
;MLVNIELENAEDFVFIKQLLEKIKGVKSVCVKEEEEFYEDGTPKWFIDKLADYADSLEEKDMISKKDFFKFIDEEICRLNSQK
;
A
#
# COMPACT_ATOMS: atom_id res chain seq x y z
N MET A 1 14.68 -10.91 -19.00
CA MET A 1 15.75 -11.42 -18.11
C MET A 1 15.84 -10.46 -16.95
N LEU A 2 15.66 -10.95 -15.71
CA LEU A 2 15.75 -10.16 -14.49
C LEU A 2 17.13 -10.38 -13.87
N VAL A 3 17.82 -9.31 -13.52
CA VAL A 3 19.12 -9.35 -12.82
C VAL A 3 18.93 -8.57 -11.52
N ASN A 4 19.04 -9.27 -10.40
CA ASN A 4 19.03 -8.68 -9.07
C ASN A 4 20.47 -8.45 -8.63
N ILE A 5 20.77 -7.28 -8.09
CA ILE A 5 22.07 -6.93 -7.53
C ILE A 5 21.84 -6.71 -6.04
N GLU A 6 22.43 -7.57 -5.21
CA GLU A 6 22.44 -7.43 -3.77
C GLU A 6 23.70 -6.67 -3.35
N LEU A 7 23.53 -5.69 -2.46
CA LEU A 7 24.64 -4.92 -1.90
C LEU A 7 24.77 -5.29 -0.41
N GLU A 8 25.95 -5.73 -0.01
CA GLU A 8 26.24 -6.02 1.40
C GLU A 8 26.42 -4.74 2.23
N ASN A 9 26.79 -3.62 1.59
CA ASN A 9 26.95 -2.32 2.21
C ASN A 9 26.03 -1.29 1.53
N ALA A 10 25.15 -0.66 2.31
CA ALA A 10 24.20 0.34 1.83
C ALA A 10 24.89 1.63 1.36
N GLU A 11 26.08 1.95 1.86
CA GLU A 11 26.83 3.15 1.48
C GLU A 11 27.26 3.12 0.01
N ASP A 12 27.48 1.92 -0.54
CA ASP A 12 27.87 1.72 -1.94
C ASP A 12 26.71 1.96 -2.92
N PHE A 13 25.47 2.02 -2.43
CA PHE A 13 24.27 2.19 -3.26
C PHE A 13 24.33 3.45 -4.13
N VAL A 14 24.79 4.57 -3.58
CA VAL A 14 24.87 5.84 -4.31
C VAL A 14 25.83 5.72 -5.50
N PHE A 15 26.99 5.10 -5.28
CA PHE A 15 28.00 4.89 -6.32
C PHE A 15 27.51 3.92 -7.40
N ILE A 16 26.95 2.78 -7.00
CA ILE A 16 26.46 1.75 -7.93
C ILE A 16 25.27 2.27 -8.75
N LYS A 17 24.36 3.03 -8.14
CA LYS A 17 23.24 3.68 -8.85
C LYS A 17 23.75 4.62 -9.95
N GLN A 18 24.71 5.48 -9.64
CA GLN A 18 25.30 6.39 -10.63
C GLN A 18 26.01 5.64 -11.78
N LEU A 19 26.62 4.48 -11.50
CA LEU A 19 27.26 3.66 -12.53
C LEU A 19 26.22 3.03 -13.47
N LEU A 20 25.13 2.49 -12.90
CA LEU A 20 24.05 1.87 -13.67
C LEU A 20 23.30 2.89 -14.54
N GLU A 21 23.07 4.10 -14.04
CA GLU A 21 22.38 5.17 -14.78
C GLU A 21 23.16 5.67 -16.00
N LYS A 22 24.48 5.46 -16.05
CA LYS A 22 25.31 5.77 -17.23
C LYS A 22 25.14 4.76 -18.37
N ILE A 23 24.52 3.61 -18.12
CA ILE A 23 24.30 2.59 -19.14
C ILE A 23 23.00 2.90 -19.90
N LYS A 24 23.10 3.16 -21.21
CA LYS A 24 21.92 3.40 -22.06
C LYS A 24 20.96 2.21 -21.99
N GLY A 25 19.73 2.48 -21.53
CA GLY A 25 18.65 1.49 -21.45
C GLY A 25 18.41 0.89 -20.06
N VAL A 26 19.28 1.19 -19.09
CA VAL A 26 19.03 0.83 -17.68
C VAL A 26 18.20 1.93 -17.04
N LYS A 27 16.97 1.60 -16.63
CA LYS A 27 16.18 2.43 -15.72
C LYS A 27 16.42 1.89 -14.31
N SER A 28 17.04 2.70 -13.45
CA SER A 28 17.14 2.42 -12.02
C SER A 28 15.71 2.34 -11.46
N VAL A 29 15.20 1.13 -11.29
CA VAL A 29 13.97 0.91 -10.52
C VAL A 29 14.42 1.02 -9.07
N CYS A 30 14.25 2.21 -8.47
CA CYS A 30 14.35 2.37 -7.03
C CYS A 30 13.56 1.23 -6.39
N VAL A 31 14.24 0.35 -5.65
CA VAL A 31 13.60 -0.37 -4.56
C VAL A 31 13.15 0.74 -3.63
N LYS A 32 11.83 0.87 -3.49
CA LYS A 32 11.19 1.96 -2.75
C LYS A 32 11.90 2.15 -1.41
N GLU A 33 12.10 3.42 -1.10
CA GLU A 33 12.45 3.94 0.22
C GLU A 33 11.74 3.13 1.30
N GLU A 34 12.48 2.82 2.36
CA GLU A 34 12.06 2.17 3.60
C GLU A 34 10.54 2.29 3.81
N GLU A 35 9.79 1.25 3.44
CA GLU A 35 8.35 1.22 3.70
C GLU A 35 8.16 1.27 5.22
N GLU A 36 7.74 2.43 5.72
CA GLU A 36 7.44 2.59 7.12
C GLU A 36 6.07 1.96 7.40
N PHE A 37 5.99 1.19 8.49
CA PHE A 37 4.76 0.53 8.94
C PHE A 37 4.34 1.07 10.32
N TYR A 38 3.04 1.02 10.60
CA TYR A 38 2.49 1.18 11.96
C TYR A 38 2.71 -0.11 12.79
N GLU A 39 2.51 -0.05 14.11
CA GLU A 39 2.71 -1.19 15.02
C GLU A 39 1.81 -2.39 14.69
N ASP A 40 0.69 -2.17 14.02
CA ASP A 40 -0.25 -3.19 13.56
C ASP A 40 0.15 -3.83 12.21
N GLY A 41 1.27 -3.39 11.62
CA GLY A 41 1.76 -3.84 10.31
C GLY A 41 1.11 -3.14 9.13
N THR A 42 0.33 -2.08 9.34
CA THR A 42 -0.25 -1.28 8.25
C THR A 42 0.84 -0.40 7.61
N PRO A 43 1.04 -0.40 6.28
CA PRO A 43 1.99 0.50 5.63
C PRO A 43 1.56 1.97 5.80
N LYS A 44 2.48 2.89 6.11
CA LYS A 44 2.13 4.31 6.31
C LYS A 44 1.52 4.95 5.07
N TRP A 45 1.99 4.60 3.87
CA TRP A 45 1.42 5.10 2.61
C TRP A 45 -0.05 4.71 2.42
N PHE A 46 -0.51 3.65 3.08
CA PHE A 46 -1.88 3.13 2.95
C PHE A 46 -2.92 4.13 3.48
N ILE A 47 -2.60 4.84 4.57
CA ILE A 47 -3.51 5.83 5.15
C ILE A 47 -3.70 7.02 4.21
N ASP A 48 -2.60 7.51 3.62
CA ASP A 48 -2.67 8.60 2.63
C ASP A 48 -3.51 8.18 1.42
N LYS A 49 -3.34 6.93 0.96
CA LYS A 49 -4.14 6.40 -0.15
C LYS A 49 -5.61 6.19 0.19
N LEU A 50 -5.92 5.80 1.43
CA LEU A 50 -7.30 5.72 1.91
C LEU A 50 -7.96 7.09 1.97
N ALA A 51 -7.22 8.12 2.41
CA ALA A 51 -7.71 9.49 2.43
C ALA A 51 -7.99 10.01 1.01
N ASP A 52 -7.03 9.84 0.08
CA ASP A 52 -7.21 10.16 -1.34
C ASP A 52 -8.48 9.50 -1.91
N TYR A 53 -8.70 8.22 -1.56
CA TYR A 53 -9.85 7.47 -2.03
C TYR A 53 -11.16 7.99 -1.43
N ALA A 54 -11.19 8.25 -0.12
CA ALA A 54 -12.37 8.77 0.56
C ALA A 54 -12.83 10.12 -0.01
N ASP A 55 -11.88 11.01 -0.33
CA ASP A 55 -12.17 12.30 -0.97
C ASP A 55 -12.70 12.15 -2.41
N SER A 56 -12.40 11.03 -3.08
CA SER A 56 -12.87 10.75 -4.44
C SER A 56 -14.29 10.19 -4.51
N LEU A 57 -14.89 9.82 -3.37
CA LEU A 57 -16.21 9.20 -3.32
C LEU A 57 -17.32 10.22 -3.57
N GLU A 58 -18.23 9.86 -4.46
CA GLU A 58 -19.47 10.63 -4.68
C GLU A 58 -20.61 10.07 -3.81
N GLU A 59 -21.70 10.84 -3.67
CA GLU A 59 -22.88 10.43 -2.88
C GLU A 59 -23.48 9.10 -3.38
N LYS A 60 -23.36 8.80 -4.69
CA LYS A 60 -23.81 7.54 -5.30
C LYS A 60 -23.01 6.32 -4.82
N ASP A 61 -21.77 6.54 -4.36
CA ASP A 61 -20.86 5.49 -3.89
C ASP A 61 -21.04 5.26 -2.38
N MET A 62 -21.77 6.13 -1.69
CA MET A 62 -22.04 6.03 -0.26
C MET A 62 -23.35 5.27 0.01
N ILE A 63 -23.35 4.47 1.07
CA ILE A 63 -24.56 3.83 1.59
C ILE A 63 -25.24 4.74 2.61
N SER A 64 -26.55 4.63 2.72
CA SER A 64 -27.27 5.36 3.76
C SER A 64 -26.90 4.82 5.14
N LYS A 65 -26.99 5.66 6.16
CA LYS A 65 -26.81 5.25 7.57
C LYS A 65 -27.73 4.06 7.92
N LYS A 66 -28.96 4.07 7.39
CA LYS A 66 -29.94 2.99 7.63
C LYS A 66 -29.46 1.67 7.03
N ASP A 67 -28.95 1.68 5.81
CA ASP A 67 -28.46 0.47 5.14
C ASP A 67 -27.19 -0.04 5.83
N PHE A 68 -26.30 0.85 6.28
CA PHE A 68 -25.14 0.49 7.08
C PHE A 68 -25.53 -0.30 8.34
N PHE A 69 -26.48 0.20 9.14
CA PHE A 69 -26.93 -0.52 10.34
C PHE A 69 -27.62 -1.83 10.00
N LYS A 70 -28.39 -1.87 8.91
CA LYS A 70 -29.00 -3.11 8.43
C LYS A 70 -27.94 -4.17 8.11
N PHE A 71 -26.85 -3.81 7.41
CA PHE A 71 -25.75 -4.74 7.13
C PHE A 71 -25.05 -5.23 8.40
N ILE A 72 -24.85 -4.35 9.39
CA ILE A 72 -24.29 -4.74 10.70
C ILE A 72 -25.21 -5.76 11.37
N ASP A 73 -26.51 -5.48 11.45
CA ASP A 73 -27.47 -6.38 12.11
C ASP A 73 -27.52 -7.75 11.42
N GLU A 74 -27.53 -7.78 10.08
CA GLU A 74 -27.48 -9.01 9.29
C GLU A 74 -26.21 -9.82 9.56
N GLU A 75 -25.05 -9.15 9.64
CA GLU A 75 -23.77 -9.80 9.88
C GLU A 75 -23.65 -10.33 11.33
N ILE A 76 -24.15 -9.58 12.31
CA ILE A 76 -24.25 -10.03 13.71
C ILE A 76 -25.15 -11.27 13.79
N CYS A 77 -26.31 -11.25 13.13
CA CYS A 77 -27.19 -12.41 13.06
C CYS A 77 -26.48 -13.60 12.42
N ARG A 78 -25.76 -13.40 11.31
CA ARG A 78 -24.98 -14.46 10.63
C ARG A 78 -23.96 -15.08 11.56
N LEU A 79 -23.12 -14.28 12.20
CA LEU A 79 -22.07 -14.76 13.10
C LEU A 79 -22.64 -15.48 14.33
N ASN A 80 -23.75 -14.99 14.89
CA ASN A 80 -24.39 -15.63 16.03
C ASN A 80 -25.18 -16.90 15.66
N SER A 81 -25.62 -17.02 14.41
CA SER A 81 -26.31 -18.22 13.90
C SER A 81 -25.37 -19.39 13.59
N GLN A 82 -24.05 -19.16 13.59
CA GLN A 82 -23.02 -20.20 13.41
C GLN A 82 -22.69 -20.96 14.71
N LYS A 83 -23.50 -20.81 15.76
CA LYS A 83 -23.37 -21.55 17.03
C LYS A 83 -24.20 -22.84 17.04
#